data_AF-A0A6B3PCG8-F1
#
_entry.id   AF-A0A6B3PCG8-F1
#
_cell.length_a   1.000
_cell.length_b   1.000
_cell.length_c   1.000
_cell.angle_alpha   90.00
_cell.angle_beta   90.00
_cell.angle_gamma   90.00
#
_symmetry.space_group_name_H-M   'P 1'
#
loop_
_entity.id
_entity.type
_entity.pdbx_description
1 polymer ?
#
loop_
_entity_poly.entity_id
_entity_poly.type
_entity_poly.pdbx_seq_one_letter_code
_entity_poly.pdbx_strand_id
1 'polypeptide(L)'
;MSAPLVANNSEVLRQVCLDGAGLILMPTWLIGEDIRGGLLEAVLNDFQFYPHIDMDTGIYALYLPNRRNSLRVKTFIDFLTQRLGNSLLWEKF
;
A
#
# COMPACT_ATOMS: atom_id res chain seq x y z
N MET A 1 7.90 23.22 -19.28
CA MET A 1 7.12 21.97 -19.46
C MET A 1 7.44 21.07 -18.30
N SER A 2 6.47 20.78 -17.43
CA SER A 2 6.64 19.70 -16.46
C SER A 2 6.27 18.41 -17.19
N ALA A 3 7.24 17.52 -17.40
CA ALA A 3 6.98 16.19 -17.93
C ALA A 3 6.43 15.30 -16.79
N PRO A 4 5.54 14.34 -17.07
CA PRO A 4 5.11 13.39 -16.05
C PRO A 4 6.31 12.65 -15.47
N LEU A 5 6.45 12.67 -14.14
CA LEU A 5 7.50 11.94 -13.44
C LEU A 5 7.12 10.46 -13.38
N VAL A 6 8.04 9.60 -13.82
CA VAL A 6 7.88 8.14 -13.78
C VAL A 6 8.92 7.55 -12.85
N ALA A 7 8.47 6.78 -11.87
CA ALA A 7 9.35 6.07 -10.95
C ALA A 7 8.80 4.67 -10.68
N ASN A 8 9.69 3.74 -10.37
CA ASN A 8 9.38 2.36 -9.96
C ASN A 8 9.46 2.19 -8.43
N ASN A 9 9.47 3.29 -7.68
CA ASN A 9 9.52 3.31 -6.23
C ASN A 9 8.39 4.20 -5.70
N SER A 10 7.53 3.62 -4.87
CA SER A 10 6.35 4.28 -4.32
C SER A 10 6.70 5.42 -3.35
N GLU A 11 7.80 5.32 -2.61
CA GLU A 11 8.25 6.38 -1.70
C GLU A 11 8.72 7.62 -2.45
N VAL A 12 9.37 7.43 -3.61
CA VAL A 12 9.76 8.54 -4.48
C VAL A 12 8.52 9.25 -5.01
N LEU A 13 7.51 8.50 -5.47
CA LEU A 13 6.25 9.07 -5.95
C LEU A 13 5.49 9.79 -4.83
N ARG A 14 5.46 9.22 -3.62
CA ARG A 14 4.89 9.84 -2.41
C ARG A 14 5.56 11.17 -2.10
N GLN A 15 6.90 11.22 -2.05
CA GLN A 15 7.62 12.46 -1.76
C GLN A 15 7.39 13.53 -2.84
N VAL A 16 7.42 13.14 -4.11
CA VAL A 16 7.15 14.05 -5.25
C VAL A 16 5.74 14.66 -5.16
N CYS A 17 4.74 13.90 -4.70
CA CYS A 17 3.39 14.40 -4.47
C CYS A 17 3.34 15.37 -3.28
N LEU A 18 4.01 15.05 -2.17
CA LEU A 18 4.15 15.94 -1.00
C LEU A 18 4.83 17.27 -1.36
N ASP A 19 5.78 17.24 -2.30
CA ASP A 19 6.47 18.43 -2.81
C ASP A 19 5.61 19.24 -3.82
N GLY A 20 4.36 18.83 -4.06
CA GLY A 20 3.40 19.55 -4.90
C GLY A 20 3.57 19.33 -6.40
N ALA A 21 4.30 18.30 -6.83
CA ALA A 21 4.58 18.08 -8.25
C ALA A 21 3.43 17.41 -9.04
N GLY A 22 2.39 16.91 -8.36
CA GLY A 22 1.21 16.35 -9.03
C GLY A 22 0.41 15.35 -8.18
N LEU A 23 -0.44 14.57 -8.87
CA LEU A 23 -1.29 13.53 -8.27
C LEU A 23 -0.63 12.15 -8.38
N ILE A 24 -0.88 11.28 -7.40
CA ILE A 24 -0.48 9.86 -7.41
C ILE A 24 -1.67 8.98 -7.04
N LEU A 25 -1.66 7.74 -7.53
CA LEU A 25 -2.59 6.69 -7.10
C LEU A 25 -1.81 5.67 -6.29
N MET A 26 -1.99 5.69 -4.96
CA MET A 26 -1.24 4.86 -4.03
C MET A 26 -2.16 4.15 -3.05
N PRO A 27 -1.73 2.99 -2.54
CA PRO A 27 -2.47 2.29 -1.50
C PRO A 27 -2.47 3.10 -0.20
N THR A 28 -3.58 3.01 0.51
CA THR A 28 -3.84 3.79 1.72
C THR A 28 -2.92 3.46 2.89
N TRP A 29 -2.32 2.27 2.93
CA TRP A 29 -1.31 1.93 3.93
C TRP A 29 0.00 2.70 3.77
N LEU A 30 0.26 3.25 2.58
CA LEU A 30 1.46 4.04 2.30
C LEU A 30 1.27 5.53 2.61
N ILE A 31 0.13 6.10 2.19
CA ILE A 31 -0.17 7.54 2.29
C ILE A 31 -1.20 7.88 3.37
N GLY A 32 -1.60 6.88 4.16
CA GLY A 32 -2.58 6.92 5.24
C GLY A 32 -2.40 8.11 6.18
N GLU A 33 -1.20 8.20 6.74
CA GLU A 33 -0.85 9.22 7.72
C GLU A 33 -0.70 10.61 7.11
N ASP A 34 -0.29 10.71 5.84
CA ASP A 34 -0.14 12.01 5.20
C ASP A 34 -1.50 12.68 4.96
N ILE A 35 -2.51 11.88 4.60
CA ILE A 35 -3.88 12.39 4.46
C ILE A 35 -4.46 12.72 5.83
N ARG A 36 -4.29 11.86 6.85
CA ARG A 36 -4.71 12.17 8.23
C ARG A 36 -4.04 13.42 8.79
N GLY A 37 -2.77 13.64 8.45
CA GLY A 37 -1.98 14.81 8.84
C GLY A 37 -2.27 16.07 8.02
N GLY A 38 -3.13 15.99 6.99
CA GLY A 38 -3.45 17.11 6.10
C GLY A 38 -2.31 17.52 5.16
N LEU A 39 -1.30 16.66 4.99
CA LEU A 39 -0.19 16.86 4.05
C LEU A 39 -0.57 16.45 2.63
N LEU A 40 -1.49 15.47 2.51
CA LEU A 40 -2.10 15.07 1.24
C LEU A 40 -3.62 15.18 1.34
N GLU A 41 -4.26 15.37 0.19
CA GLU A 41 -5.72 15.42 0.07
C GLU A 41 -6.20 14.34 -0.90
N ALA A 42 -7.20 13.56 -0.48
CA ALA A 42 -7.82 12.56 -1.34
C ALA A 42 -8.77 13.24 -2.34
N VAL A 43 -8.51 13.04 -3.63
CA VAL A 43 -9.31 13.59 -4.73
C VAL A 43 -9.99 12.47 -5.50
N LEU A 44 -11.01 12.82 -6.30
CA LEU A 44 -11.77 11.87 -7.12
C LEU A 44 -12.44 10.76 -6.27
N ASN A 45 -12.92 11.08 -5.07
CA ASN A 45 -13.49 10.11 -4.12
C ASN A 45 -14.69 9.31 -4.67
N ASP A 46 -15.37 9.82 -5.70
CA ASP A 46 -16.46 9.13 -6.40
C ASP A 46 -15.98 8.02 -7.34
N PHE A 47 -14.66 7.92 -7.60
CA PHE A 47 -14.05 6.95 -8.49
C PHE A 47 -13.23 5.94 -7.68
N GLN A 48 -13.66 4.68 -7.73
CA GLN A 48 -12.93 3.57 -7.12
C GLN A 48 -12.08 2.86 -8.18
N PHE A 49 -10.78 2.71 -7.90
CA PHE A 49 -9.86 2.01 -8.77
C PHE A 49 -9.29 0.79 -8.06
N TYR A 50 -9.57 -0.38 -8.61
CA TYR A 50 -8.96 -1.64 -8.19
C TYR A 50 -8.06 -2.13 -9.32
N PRO A 51 -6.73 -2.13 -9.15
CA PRO A 51 -5.87 -2.74 -10.14
C PRO A 51 -6.22 -4.23 -10.22
N HIS A 52 -6.67 -4.69 -11.39
CA HIS A 52 -7.04 -6.09 -11.66
C HIS A 52 -8.31 -6.58 -10.95
N ILE A 53 -9.48 -6.08 -11.40
CA ILE A 53 -10.82 -6.44 -10.90
C ILE A 53 -11.08 -7.96 -10.90
N ASP A 54 -10.41 -8.71 -11.77
CA ASP A 54 -10.57 -10.17 -11.92
C ASP A 54 -9.55 -10.99 -11.10
N MET A 55 -8.68 -10.35 -10.31
CA MET A 55 -7.65 -11.02 -9.51
C MET A 55 -7.86 -10.79 -8.02
N ASP A 56 -7.64 -11.83 -7.22
CA ASP A 56 -7.49 -11.67 -5.78
C ASP A 56 -6.26 -10.78 -5.53
N THR A 57 -6.49 -9.61 -4.94
CA THR A 57 -5.43 -8.61 -4.65
C THR A 57 -5.22 -8.53 -3.16
N GLY A 58 -3.97 -8.72 -2.74
CA GLY A 58 -3.62 -8.75 -1.32
C GLY A 58 -2.13 -8.72 -1.06
N ILE A 59 -1.76 -8.67 0.23
CA ILE A 59 -0.39 -8.80 0.69
C ILE A 59 -0.15 -10.28 1.00
N TYR A 60 0.78 -10.91 0.28
CA TYR A 60 1.05 -12.35 0.40
C TYR A 60 2.40 -12.64 1.08
N ALA A 61 2.40 -13.59 2.00
CA ALA A 61 3.63 -14.15 2.55
C ALA A 61 4.12 -15.30 1.66
N LEU A 62 5.17 -15.06 0.86
CA LEU A 62 5.78 -16.06 -0.01
C LEU A 62 6.98 -16.72 0.68
N TYR A 63 7.05 -18.04 0.61
CA TYR A 63 8.17 -18.83 1.12
C TYR A 63 8.37 -20.10 0.29
N LEU A 64 9.59 -20.65 0.31
CA LEU A 64 9.92 -21.84 -0.46
C LEU A 64 9.12 -23.06 0.05
N PRO A 65 8.70 -23.99 -0.84
CA PRO A 65 7.88 -25.16 -0.45
C PRO A 65 8.49 -26.01 0.67
N ASN A 66 9.82 -26.15 0.70
CA ASN A 66 10.53 -26.91 1.73
C ASN A 66 10.48 -26.25 3.14
N ARG A 67 9.98 -25.02 3.25
CA ARG A 67 9.78 -24.31 4.52
C ARG A 67 8.37 -24.45 5.10
N ARG A 68 7.46 -25.17 4.42
CA ARG A 68 6.05 -25.33 4.86
C ARG A 68 5.89 -25.86 6.29
N ASN A 69 6.82 -26.68 6.78
CA ASN A 69 6.79 -27.24 8.13
C ASN A 69 7.72 -26.53 9.13
N SER A 70 8.38 -25.44 8.72
CA SER A 70 9.25 -24.67 9.62
C SER A 70 8.41 -23.94 10.67
N LEU A 71 8.58 -24.30 11.94
CA LEU A 71 7.92 -23.60 13.06
C LEU A 71 8.29 -22.11 13.05
N ARG A 72 9.56 -21.77 12.80
CA ARG A 72 10.01 -20.37 12.71
C ARG A 72 9.26 -19.58 11.64
N VAL A 73 8.97 -20.19 10.48
CA VAL A 73 8.23 -19.52 9.39
C VAL A 73 6.77 -19.36 9.79
N LYS A 74 6.14 -20.40 10.32
CA LYS A 74 4.75 -20.33 10.80
C LYS A 74 4.58 -19.25 11.86
N THR A 75 5.38 -19.30 12.93
CA THR A 75 5.31 -18.31 14.02
C THR A 75 5.52 -16.88 13.53
N PHE A 76 6.40 -16.65 12.55
CA PHE A 76 6.59 -15.31 11.98
C PHE A 76 5.39 -14.85 11.14
N ILE A 77 4.83 -15.74 10.31
CA ILE A 77 3.61 -15.46 9.53
C ILE A 77 2.43 -15.20 10.46
N ASP A 78 2.26 -16.01 11.52
CA ASP A 78 1.21 -15.84 12.51
C ASP A 78 1.32 -14.47 13.20
N PHE A 79 2.54 -14.08 13.59
CA PHE A 79 2.82 -12.76 14.17
C PHE A 79 2.44 -11.61 13.22
N LEU A 80 2.87 -11.69 11.95
CA LEU A 80 2.54 -10.67 10.95
C LEU A 80 1.03 -10.63 10.69
N THR A 81 0.38 -11.79 10.61
CA THR A 81 -1.06 -11.89 10.35
C THR A 81 -1.87 -11.31 11.51
N GLN A 82 -1.46 -11.53 12.75
CA GLN A 82 -2.10 -10.91 13.91
C GLN A 82 -1.96 -9.39 13.91
N ARG A 83 -0.83 -8.86 13.42
CA ARG A 83 -0.54 -7.41 13.45
C ARG A 83 -1.08 -6.66 12.24
N LEU A 84 -1.10 -7.29 11.06
CA LEU A 84 -1.48 -6.69 9.78
C LEU A 84 -2.86 -7.16 9.29
N GLY A 85 -3.38 -8.29 9.77
CA GLY A 85 -4.63 -8.89 9.31
C GLY A 85 -5.90 -8.12 9.72
N ASN A 86 -5.77 -7.13 10.60
CA ASN A 86 -6.85 -6.19 10.85
C ASN A 86 -6.84 -5.12 9.75
N SER A 87 -7.58 -5.36 8.66
CA SER A 87 -7.72 -4.47 7.48
C SER A 87 -8.10 -3.01 7.81
N LEU A 88 -8.60 -2.78 9.02
CA LEU A 88 -9.02 -1.46 9.52
C LEU A 88 -7.90 -0.42 9.64
N LEU A 89 -6.62 -0.81 9.57
CA LEU A 89 -5.49 0.11 9.76
C LEU A 89 -5.34 1.14 8.63
N TRP A 90 -5.83 0.83 7.43
CA TRP A 90 -5.65 1.67 6.25
C TRP A 90 -6.92 1.87 5.43
N GLU A 91 -8.05 1.24 5.77
CA GLU A 91 -9.31 1.44 5.03
C GLU A 91 -10.06 2.75 5.35
N LYS A 92 -9.53 3.56 6.26
CA LYS A 92 -10.19 4.79 6.72
C LYS A 92 -9.30 6.00 6.49
N PHE A 93 -9.62 6.70 5.41
CA PHE A 93 -9.64 8.15 5.43
C PHE A 93 -11.02 8.59 5.93
#